data_AF-A0A374I404-F1
#
_entry.id   AF-A0A374I404-F1
#
_cell.length_a   1.000
_cell.length_b   1.000
_cell.length_c   1.000
_cell.angle_alpha   90.00
_cell.angle_beta   90.00
_cell.angle_gamma   90.00
#
_symmetry.space_group_name_H-M   'P 1'
#
loop_
_entity.id
_entity.type
_entity.pdbx_description
1 polymer ?
#
loop_
_entity_poly.entity_id
_entity_poly.type
_entity_poly.pdbx_seq_one_letter_code
_entity_poly.pdbx_strand_id
1 'polypeptide(L)'
;MKKKCLECVVLLLFIFALTHGIIQNTQPLKETKEVQTEYEEKTSQVTEKSQETEPEVQDLENQILRTASGKFFQKYPVDEAFMGWIETKYGSGVLQSLYTQLENGNQDPDLWYRFTGNSMHVLWLMYCRQQQYMSYSYEDVIWKEASDPACIRLDFVGDICLDENWCTGKTAKNHMADYFSDEVKKELISADFTMANNEFAYTTRGQRQVGKAYCFRADPKDAGFLRTLGIDMVSVANNHVFDYGEQGFLDTLDALHAAGIPYSGGGRNLTEASAVRYVVTGGRKIAIVSATEIERFYHFTQKAQKEKPGVLKTQQEEVWKKELKRAKKNSDYVIAYVHWGTEGKIHYGQDQTEIADLCVKAGADAVIGGHPHRLQGVEFIKNVPVAYSVGNFWFSTGKLYTTIAQIQIDDSGSLKLRMIPCIQDSLTTSILTEKKQIKAFYHYLADISNHVGIDEDGFFYPYKNVEKPGVSPYAYTSGRRYGQYFDDVDLDLKSIDIVGNLQ
;
A
#
# COMPACT_ATOMS: atom_id res chain seq x y z
N MET A 1 -64.79 -0.75 16.46
CA MET A 1 -63.93 -1.83 16.99
C MET A 1 -62.55 -1.22 17.24
N LYS A 2 -62.28 -0.64 18.40
CA LYS A 2 -61.88 -1.27 19.68
C LYS A 2 -60.62 -2.14 19.56
N LYS A 3 -59.59 -1.69 20.32
CA LYS A 3 -58.45 -2.42 20.88
C LYS A 3 -57.33 -2.87 19.91
N LYS A 4 -56.24 -2.09 19.90
CA LYS A 4 -54.85 -2.53 20.21
C LYS A 4 -53.88 -1.43 19.76
N CYS A 5 -53.65 -0.45 20.62
CA CYS A 5 -52.49 0.45 20.53
C CYS A 5 -52.29 1.09 21.91
N LEU A 6 -51.91 0.27 22.88
CA LEU A 6 -51.53 0.71 24.22
C LEU A 6 -50.73 -0.41 24.90
N GLU A 7 -49.53 -0.72 24.40
CA GLU A 7 -48.64 -1.68 25.09
C GLU A 7 -47.13 -1.57 24.78
N CYS A 8 -46.64 -0.48 24.16
CA CYS A 8 -45.18 -0.29 23.95
C CYS A 8 -44.58 0.95 24.63
N VAL A 9 -45.28 1.61 25.55
CA VAL A 9 -44.79 2.85 26.22
C VAL A 9 -44.48 2.65 27.71
N VAL A 10 -44.54 1.43 28.25
CA VAL A 10 -44.36 1.19 29.71
C VAL A 10 -43.14 0.32 30.04
N LEU A 11 -42.29 -0.05 29.06
CA LEU A 11 -41.12 -0.91 29.30
C LEU A 11 -39.77 -0.18 29.36
N LEU A 12 -39.73 1.09 29.78
CA LEU A 12 -38.48 1.88 29.83
C LEU A 12 -38.25 2.67 31.13
N LEU A 13 -39.04 2.45 32.18
CA LEU A 13 -38.93 3.25 33.42
C LEU A 13 -38.89 2.48 34.75
N PHE A 14 -38.75 1.15 34.75
CA PHE A 14 -38.62 0.38 36.00
C PHE A 14 -37.63 -0.78 35.89
N ILE A 15 -36.37 -0.48 35.58
CA ILE A 15 -35.22 -1.18 36.19
C ILE A 15 -34.36 -0.10 36.84
N PHE A 16 -34.88 0.34 37.97
CA PHE A 16 -34.24 1.17 38.97
C PHE A 16 -33.11 0.35 39.62
N ALA A 17 -31.99 1.02 39.88
CA ALA A 17 -31.26 0.90 41.14
C ALA A 17 -30.89 -0.51 41.63
N LEU A 18 -29.92 -1.14 40.96
CA LEU A 18 -29.00 -2.18 41.45
C LEU A 18 -27.81 -2.06 40.47
N THR A 19 -26.66 -1.46 40.74
CA THR A 19 -25.72 -1.67 41.84
C THR A 19 -24.74 -0.48 41.86
N HIS A 20 -24.86 0.43 42.82
CA HIS A 20 -23.81 1.38 43.19
C HIS A 20 -23.54 1.19 44.68
N GLY A 21 -22.47 0.47 45.00
CA GLY A 21 -22.07 0.22 46.37
C GLY A 21 -21.10 -0.94 46.54
N ILE A 22 -19.80 -0.70 46.31
CA ILE A 22 -18.66 -1.34 47.00
C ILE A 22 -17.57 -0.24 47.09
N ILE A 23 -17.50 0.54 48.18
CA ILE A 23 -16.53 0.45 49.31
C ILE A 23 -15.08 0.44 48.80
N GLN A 24 -14.39 1.59 48.73
CA GLN A 24 -13.58 2.24 49.78
C GLN A 24 -12.41 1.41 50.37
N ASN A 25 -11.19 1.83 50.01
CA ASN A 25 -9.98 1.85 50.85
C ASN A 25 -9.05 2.86 50.14
N THR A 26 -8.57 3.97 50.70
CA THR A 26 -7.89 4.18 51.98
C THR A 26 -7.92 5.65 52.43
N GLN A 27 -7.98 5.83 53.76
CA GLN A 27 -7.85 6.97 54.68
C GLN A 27 -7.42 8.39 54.21
N PRO A 28 -8.03 9.46 54.78
CA PRO A 28 -7.54 10.84 54.76
C PRO A 28 -6.90 11.27 56.11
N LEU A 29 -6.13 12.38 56.11
CA LEU A 29 -5.76 13.35 57.17
C LEU A 29 -4.54 14.12 56.61
N LYS A 30 -4.34 15.44 56.67
CA LYS A 30 -4.89 16.57 57.45
C LYS A 30 -4.44 17.85 56.72
N GLU A 31 -5.34 18.80 56.47
CA GLU A 31 -5.00 20.20 56.24
C GLU A 31 -5.17 20.96 57.55
N THR A 32 -4.19 21.79 57.90
CA THR A 32 -4.33 22.86 58.89
C THR A 32 -3.94 24.18 58.24
N LYS A 33 -4.91 25.10 58.24
CA LYS A 33 -4.79 26.52 57.94
C LYS A 33 -4.10 27.26 59.08
N GLU A 34 -3.17 28.15 58.76
CA GLU A 34 -2.79 29.38 59.46
C GLU A 34 -2.13 30.29 58.40
N VAL A 35 -2.29 31.60 58.25
CA VAL A 35 -3.10 32.70 58.79
C VAL A 35 -3.02 33.81 57.71
N GLN A 36 -4.14 34.49 57.42
CA GLN A 36 -4.19 35.71 56.59
C GLN A 36 -4.03 36.96 57.46
N THR A 37 -3.81 38.11 56.79
CA THR A 37 -3.89 39.52 57.25
C THR A 37 -2.61 40.00 57.93
N GLU A 38 -2.05 41.19 57.69
CA GLU A 38 -2.54 42.44 57.12
C GLU A 38 -1.36 43.46 57.05
N TYR A 39 -1.57 44.56 56.34
CA TYR A 39 -0.85 45.85 56.41
C TYR A 39 0.23 46.20 55.38
N GLU A 40 -0.26 46.96 54.41
CA GLU A 40 0.41 47.99 53.61
C GLU A 40 1.24 48.99 54.42
N GLU A 41 2.09 49.70 53.67
CA GLU A 41 2.76 50.97 53.92
C GLU A 41 4.27 50.95 54.18
N LYS A 42 4.92 51.83 53.40
CA LYS A 42 6.34 52.20 53.32
C LYS A 42 7.17 51.29 52.41
N THR A 43 7.33 51.72 51.15
CA THR A 43 8.42 52.65 50.83
C THR A 43 8.15 53.29 49.47
N SER A 44 7.90 54.58 49.46
CA SER A 44 7.91 55.41 48.27
C SER A 44 9.35 55.74 47.88
N GLN A 45 9.62 55.68 46.58
CA GLN A 45 10.71 56.35 45.84
C GLN A 45 12.13 55.82 46.07
N VAL A 46 12.75 55.34 44.98
CA VAL A 46 13.88 56.01 44.31
C VAL A 46 14.32 55.21 43.06
N THR A 47 14.40 55.95 41.95
CA THR A 47 15.16 55.74 40.70
C THR A 47 14.77 54.68 39.66
N GLU A 48 14.25 55.24 38.56
CA GLU A 48 14.55 54.98 37.14
C GLU A 48 15.78 54.12 36.79
N LYS A 49 15.61 53.43 35.64
CA LYS A 49 16.57 52.76 34.75
C LYS A 49 16.88 51.29 35.04
N SER A 50 16.03 50.45 34.47
CA SER A 50 16.45 49.51 33.42
C SER A 50 15.21 49.01 32.70
N GLN A 51 15.01 49.44 31.45
CA GLN A 51 14.27 48.64 30.49
C GLN A 51 15.11 47.37 30.26
N GLU A 52 14.89 46.35 31.08
CA GLU A 52 15.21 44.99 30.67
C GLU A 52 14.21 44.66 29.58
N THR A 53 14.71 44.58 28.35
CA THR A 53 14.00 43.97 27.24
C THR A 53 13.61 42.57 27.66
N GLU A 54 12.30 42.33 27.79
CA GLU A 54 11.75 40.98 27.66
C GLU A 54 12.37 40.34 26.42
N PRO A 55 12.87 39.09 26.49
CA PRO A 55 13.39 38.43 25.29
C PRO A 55 12.25 38.40 24.27
N GLU A 56 12.49 38.93 23.07
CA GLU A 56 11.60 38.74 21.93
C GLU A 56 11.22 37.27 21.89
N VAL A 57 9.95 36.95 22.17
CA VAL A 57 9.39 35.65 21.82
C VAL A 57 9.56 35.58 20.32
N GLN A 58 10.57 34.84 19.85
CA GLN A 58 10.82 34.69 18.43
C GLN A 58 9.53 34.15 17.81
N ASP A 59 8.94 34.96 16.93
CA ASP A 59 7.80 34.58 16.11
C ASP A 59 8.26 33.61 15.02
N LEU A 60 8.68 32.42 15.47
CA LEU A 60 9.30 31.36 14.67
C LEU A 60 8.35 30.92 13.55
N GLU A 61 7.03 30.94 13.80
CA GLU A 61 6.00 30.61 12.81
C GLU A 61 6.12 31.54 11.60
N ASN A 62 6.06 32.85 11.82
CA ASN A 62 6.16 33.84 10.74
C ASN A 62 7.54 33.84 10.08
N GLN A 63 8.60 33.61 10.85
CA GLN A 63 9.95 33.51 10.30
C GLN A 63 10.08 32.31 9.36
N ILE A 64 9.57 31.12 9.74
CA ILE A 64 9.54 29.94 8.87
C ILE A 64 8.69 30.21 7.64
N LEU A 65 7.47 30.74 7.78
CA LEU A 65 6.57 31.02 6.65
C LEU A 65 7.19 32.00 5.63
N ARG A 66 8.01 32.96 6.09
CA ARG A 66 8.73 33.91 5.21
C ARG A 66 9.97 33.32 4.56
N THR A 67 10.65 32.39 5.23
CA THR A 67 11.96 31.86 4.80
C THR A 67 11.82 30.61 3.93
N ALA A 68 10.81 29.79 4.21
CA ALA A 68 10.56 28.55 3.51
C ALA A 68 9.97 28.78 2.12
N SER A 69 10.45 28.00 1.15
CA SER A 69 9.91 28.00 -0.19
C SER A 69 8.60 27.20 -0.27
N GLY A 70 7.78 27.46 -1.30
CA GLY A 70 6.62 26.60 -1.57
C GLY A 70 6.98 25.13 -1.82
N LYS A 71 8.23 24.81 -2.20
CA LYS A 71 8.71 23.42 -2.33
C LYS A 71 8.84 22.75 -0.96
N PHE A 72 9.35 23.48 0.04
CA PHE A 72 9.51 22.99 1.41
C PHE A 72 8.18 22.50 2.00
N PHE A 73 7.10 23.25 1.76
CA PHE A 73 5.75 22.87 2.16
C PHE A 73 5.02 21.94 1.17
N GLN A 74 5.73 21.37 0.19
CA GLN A 74 5.14 20.53 -0.86
C GLN A 74 3.94 21.18 -1.58
N LYS A 75 3.95 22.52 -1.66
CA LYS A 75 2.91 23.38 -2.25
C LYS A 75 1.55 23.32 -1.52
N TYR A 76 1.52 22.84 -0.28
CA TYR A 76 0.34 22.97 0.57
C TYR A 76 0.16 24.43 1.01
N PRO A 77 -1.10 24.90 1.14
CA PRO A 77 -1.40 26.25 1.58
C PRO A 77 -1.31 26.35 3.10
N VAL A 78 -0.09 26.23 3.64
CA VAL A 78 0.16 26.38 5.07
C VAL A 78 0.11 27.85 5.47
N ASP A 79 -0.35 28.11 6.69
CA ASP A 79 -0.49 29.42 7.31
C ASP A 79 -0.11 29.36 8.80
N GLU A 80 -0.27 30.48 9.52
CA GLU A 80 -0.01 30.58 10.96
C GLU A 80 -0.81 29.53 11.75
N ALA A 81 -2.06 29.24 11.36
CA ALA A 81 -2.88 28.25 12.05
C ALA A 81 -2.31 26.83 11.92
N PHE A 82 -1.75 26.46 10.77
CA PHE A 82 -1.02 25.21 10.62
C PHE A 82 0.25 25.19 11.48
N MET A 83 1.00 26.29 11.56
CA MET A 83 2.23 26.36 12.34
C MET A 83 1.96 26.25 13.85
N GLY A 84 0.94 26.96 14.36
CA GLY A 84 0.50 26.82 15.76
C GLY A 84 -0.05 25.43 16.06
N TRP A 85 -0.65 24.74 15.09
CA TRP A 85 -1.02 23.33 15.23
C TRP A 85 0.21 22.42 15.35
N ILE A 86 1.27 22.66 14.56
CA ILE A 86 2.55 21.94 14.67
C ILE A 86 3.16 22.18 16.05
N GLU A 87 3.24 23.43 16.51
CA GLU A 87 3.79 23.76 17.83
C GLU A 87 3.02 23.08 18.96
N THR A 88 1.68 23.13 18.91
CA THR A 88 0.82 22.48 19.91
C THR A 88 1.04 20.98 19.95
N LYS A 89 1.26 20.34 18.80
CA LYS A 89 1.35 18.88 18.67
C LYS A 89 2.75 18.33 18.94
N TYR A 90 3.80 19.04 18.52
CA TYR A 90 5.18 18.55 18.54
C TYR A 90 6.14 19.42 19.38
N GLY A 91 5.68 20.56 19.88
CA GLY A 91 6.45 21.49 20.69
C GLY A 91 7.24 22.52 19.89
N SER A 92 7.55 23.65 20.52
CA SER A 92 8.30 24.78 19.94
C SER A 92 9.72 24.39 19.48
N GLY A 93 10.32 23.37 20.09
CA GLY A 93 11.63 22.85 19.70
C GLY A 93 11.69 22.33 18.25
N VAL A 94 10.57 21.83 17.71
CA VAL A 94 10.48 21.43 16.29
C VAL A 94 10.55 22.66 15.39
N LEU A 95 9.78 23.72 15.70
CA LEU A 95 9.82 24.96 14.93
C LEU A 95 11.21 25.59 14.96
N GLN A 96 11.85 25.63 16.14
CA GLN A 96 13.23 26.11 16.26
C GLN A 96 14.19 25.31 15.36
N SER A 97 14.08 23.98 15.36
CA SER A 97 14.92 23.10 14.55
C SER A 97 14.70 23.30 13.05
N LEU A 98 13.44 23.42 12.61
CA LEU A 98 13.09 23.73 11.21
C LEU A 98 13.64 25.10 10.80
N TYR A 99 13.43 26.13 11.61
CA TYR A 99 13.91 27.48 11.34
C TYR A 99 15.44 27.51 11.19
N THR A 100 16.17 26.90 12.11
CA THR A 100 17.64 26.81 12.04
C THR A 100 18.11 26.12 10.76
N GLN A 101 17.43 25.08 10.28
CA GLN A 101 17.77 24.47 8.99
C GLN A 101 17.50 25.41 7.80
N LEU A 102 16.36 26.10 7.82
CA LEU A 102 15.97 27.05 6.76
C LEU A 102 16.90 28.26 6.69
N GLU A 103 17.33 28.82 7.83
CA GLU A 103 18.32 29.89 7.89
C GLU A 103 19.66 29.47 7.27
N ASN A 104 20.04 28.20 7.45
CA ASN A 104 21.22 27.61 6.81
C ASN A 104 21.00 27.25 5.32
N GLY A 105 19.85 27.63 4.74
CA GLY A 105 19.50 27.38 3.35
C GLY A 105 19.02 25.97 3.04
N ASN A 106 18.84 25.11 4.05
CA ASN A 106 18.34 23.76 3.85
C ASN A 106 16.80 23.78 3.66
N GLN A 107 16.39 23.63 2.41
CA GLN A 107 14.99 23.67 1.97
C GLN A 107 14.41 22.27 1.69
N ASP A 108 15.03 21.22 2.24
CA ASP A 108 14.59 19.84 2.06
C ASP A 108 13.25 19.59 2.78
N PRO A 109 12.16 19.24 2.07
CA PRO A 109 10.89 18.89 2.70
C PRO A 109 10.98 17.71 3.67
N ASP A 110 12.02 16.87 3.57
CA ASP A 110 12.17 15.72 4.46
C ASP A 110 12.50 16.11 5.91
N LEU A 111 12.87 17.37 6.15
CA LEU A 111 13.03 17.91 7.49
C LEU A 111 11.74 17.80 8.33
N TRP A 112 10.56 17.87 7.69
CA TRP A 112 9.29 17.61 8.38
C TRP A 112 9.25 16.21 8.96
N TYR A 113 9.62 15.21 8.17
CA TYR A 113 9.66 13.82 8.61
C TYR A 113 10.70 13.64 9.72
N ARG A 114 11.91 14.17 9.52
CA ARG A 114 13.00 14.06 10.49
C ARG A 114 12.64 14.61 11.88
N PHE A 115 11.90 15.71 11.95
CA PHE A 115 11.60 16.36 13.23
C PHE A 115 10.24 15.99 13.83
N THR A 116 9.30 15.46 13.03
CA THR A 116 7.94 15.12 13.51
C THR A 116 7.60 13.64 13.40
N GLY A 117 8.46 12.84 12.76
CA GLY A 117 8.16 11.48 12.34
C GLY A 117 7.13 11.39 11.22
N ASN A 118 6.67 12.53 10.64
CA ASN A 118 5.63 12.58 9.62
C ASN A 118 6.03 13.49 8.46
N SER A 119 5.81 13.04 7.23
CA SER A 119 6.06 13.87 6.05
C SER A 119 5.08 15.03 5.99
N MET A 120 5.42 16.07 5.23
CA MET A 120 4.52 17.20 5.00
C MET A 120 3.16 16.76 4.43
N HIS A 121 3.12 15.71 3.59
CA HIS A 121 1.87 15.14 3.08
C HIS A 121 1.00 14.56 4.20
N VAL A 122 1.60 13.86 5.15
CA VAL A 122 0.88 13.25 6.28
C VAL A 122 0.45 14.30 7.30
N LEU A 123 1.34 15.23 7.65
CA LEU A 123 1.01 16.35 8.55
C LEU A 123 -0.17 17.16 8.02
N TRP A 124 -0.18 17.46 6.71
CA TRP A 124 -1.30 18.18 6.10
C TRP A 124 -2.62 17.40 6.19
N LEU A 125 -2.60 16.09 5.91
CA LEU A 125 -3.79 15.25 6.03
C LEU A 125 -4.31 15.19 7.47
N MET A 126 -3.41 15.04 8.45
CA MET A 126 -3.76 15.02 9.87
C MET A 126 -4.39 16.35 10.30
N TYR A 127 -3.81 17.47 9.88
CA TYR A 127 -4.36 18.80 10.12
C TYR A 127 -5.75 18.95 9.52
N CYS A 128 -5.90 18.65 8.22
CA CYS A 128 -7.19 18.71 7.53
C CYS A 128 -8.26 17.83 8.18
N ARG A 129 -7.90 16.62 8.63
CA ARG A 129 -8.80 15.72 9.34
C ARG A 129 -9.25 16.31 10.68
N GLN A 130 -8.35 16.90 11.44
CA GLN A 130 -8.67 17.52 12.73
C GLN A 130 -9.55 18.77 12.56
N GLN A 131 -9.30 19.56 11.52
CA GLN A 131 -10.08 20.76 11.20
C GLN A 131 -11.35 20.49 10.37
N GLN A 132 -11.61 19.21 10.02
CA GLN A 132 -12.75 18.77 9.21
C GLN A 132 -12.81 19.42 7.81
N TYR A 133 -11.66 19.61 7.18
CA TYR A 133 -11.55 20.13 5.81
C TYR A 133 -11.87 19.06 4.77
N MET A 134 -13.13 19.02 4.33
CA MET A 134 -13.64 18.01 3.39
C MET A 134 -12.99 18.03 2.00
N SER A 135 -12.28 19.10 1.62
CA SER A 135 -11.66 19.25 0.29
C SER A 135 -10.46 18.32 0.03
N TYR A 136 -9.91 17.67 1.05
CA TYR A 136 -8.69 16.85 0.93
C TYR A 136 -8.93 15.33 0.99
N SER A 137 -10.18 14.88 1.00
CA SER A 137 -10.62 13.46 0.98
C SER A 137 -9.74 12.53 1.84
N TYR A 138 -9.52 12.90 3.10
CA TYR A 138 -8.70 12.12 4.03
C TYR A 138 -9.39 10.81 4.48
N GLU A 139 -10.69 10.67 4.23
CA GLU A 139 -11.49 9.48 4.55
C GLU A 139 -11.18 8.31 3.60
N ASP A 140 -10.69 8.59 2.40
CA ASP A 140 -10.32 7.57 1.39
C ASP A 140 -8.85 7.11 1.52
N VAL A 141 -8.23 7.37 2.67
CA VAL A 141 -6.85 7.00 2.98
C VAL A 141 -6.83 5.81 3.93
N ILE A 142 -6.10 4.77 3.57
CA ILE A 142 -5.88 3.61 4.43
C ILE A 142 -4.81 4.00 5.46
N TRP A 143 -5.16 4.05 6.74
CA TRP A 143 -4.22 4.33 7.83
C TRP A 143 -3.77 3.02 8.47
N LYS A 144 -2.47 2.77 8.48
CA LYS A 144 -1.86 1.57 9.07
C LYS A 144 -0.75 2.01 10.03
N GLU A 145 -0.72 1.39 11.20
CA GLU A 145 0.40 1.54 12.11
C GLU A 145 1.60 0.78 11.53
N ALA A 146 2.78 1.38 11.56
CA ALA A 146 4.00 0.69 11.17
C ALA A 146 4.38 -0.33 12.25
N SER A 147 4.64 -1.56 11.82
CA SER A 147 5.15 -2.67 12.63
C SER A 147 6.58 -2.41 13.11
N ASP A 148 7.37 -1.67 12.32
CA ASP A 148 8.75 -1.30 12.59
C ASP A 148 8.94 0.21 12.35
N PRO A 149 9.22 1.02 13.39
CA PRO A 149 9.43 2.45 13.24
C PRO A 149 10.58 2.85 12.31
N ALA A 150 11.52 1.93 12.03
CA ALA A 150 12.70 2.19 11.20
C ALA A 150 12.54 1.74 9.75
N CYS A 151 11.50 0.98 9.42
CA CYS A 151 11.33 0.41 8.09
C CYS A 151 9.86 0.13 7.77
N ILE A 152 9.31 0.85 6.79
CA ILE A 152 7.99 0.53 6.23
C ILE A 152 8.12 -0.67 5.30
N ARG A 153 7.20 -1.65 5.41
CA ARG A 153 7.14 -2.85 4.56
C ARG A 153 5.80 -2.96 3.85
N LEU A 154 5.84 -2.95 2.52
CA LEU A 154 4.66 -3.13 1.66
C LEU A 154 4.82 -4.39 0.83
N ASP A 155 3.91 -5.34 0.99
CA ASP A 155 3.93 -6.61 0.29
C ASP A 155 2.97 -6.60 -0.90
N PHE A 156 3.45 -7.10 -2.03
CA PHE A 156 2.67 -7.30 -3.24
C PHE A 156 2.74 -8.76 -3.66
N VAL A 157 1.58 -9.40 -3.75
CA VAL A 157 1.44 -10.78 -4.19
C VAL A 157 0.64 -10.84 -5.47
N GLY A 158 0.88 -11.90 -6.24
CA GLY A 158 0.29 -12.05 -7.56
C GLY A 158 -1.11 -12.61 -7.57
N ASP A 159 -1.35 -13.43 -8.59
CA ASP A 159 -2.69 -13.81 -9.01
C ASP A 159 -3.32 -14.78 -8.01
N ILE A 160 -4.47 -14.40 -7.45
CA ILE A 160 -5.30 -15.23 -6.57
C ILE A 160 -6.63 -15.51 -7.27
N CYS A 161 -7.03 -16.79 -7.27
CA CYS A 161 -8.34 -17.21 -7.75
C CYS A 161 -9.08 -18.03 -6.68
N LEU A 162 -10.23 -17.50 -6.22
CA LEU A 162 -11.10 -18.15 -5.23
C LEU A 162 -12.27 -18.91 -5.86
N ASP A 163 -12.27 -19.12 -7.18
CA ASP A 163 -13.35 -19.85 -7.84
C ASP A 163 -13.42 -21.30 -7.34
N GLU A 164 -14.55 -21.67 -6.73
CA GLU A 164 -14.82 -22.99 -6.16
C GLU A 164 -14.78 -24.13 -7.19
N ASN A 165 -14.90 -23.81 -8.48
CA ASN A 165 -14.80 -24.74 -9.60
C ASN A 165 -13.43 -24.71 -10.27
N TRP A 166 -12.54 -23.82 -9.85
CA TRP A 166 -11.15 -23.79 -10.28
C TRP A 166 -10.27 -24.74 -9.45
N CYS A 167 -9.06 -25.03 -9.90
CA CYS A 167 -8.21 -26.06 -9.30
C CYS A 167 -7.88 -25.80 -7.81
N THR A 168 -7.59 -24.54 -7.47
CA THR A 168 -7.33 -24.08 -6.10
C THR A 168 -8.60 -24.15 -5.23
N GLY A 169 -9.69 -23.53 -5.69
CA GLY A 169 -10.94 -23.47 -4.92
C GLY A 169 -11.64 -24.83 -4.74
N LYS A 170 -11.61 -25.71 -5.76
CA LYS A 170 -12.19 -27.08 -5.69
C LYS A 170 -11.63 -27.88 -4.52
N THR A 171 -10.34 -27.71 -4.26
CA THR A 171 -9.59 -28.48 -3.26
C THR A 171 -9.69 -27.82 -1.89
N ALA A 172 -9.67 -26.48 -1.86
CA ALA A 172 -9.69 -25.74 -0.62
C ALA A 172 -11.01 -25.70 0.12
N LYS A 173 -12.15 -25.56 -0.57
CA LYS A 173 -13.47 -25.37 0.08
C LYS A 173 -13.38 -24.37 1.26
N ASN A 174 -13.96 -24.69 2.42
CA ASN A 174 -13.93 -23.87 3.64
C ASN A 174 -12.56 -23.84 4.37
N HIS A 175 -11.51 -24.38 3.77
CA HIS A 175 -10.16 -24.54 4.33
C HIS A 175 -9.10 -23.79 3.53
N MET A 176 -9.46 -22.70 2.84
CA MET A 176 -8.53 -21.94 1.98
C MET A 176 -7.25 -21.49 2.69
N ALA A 177 -7.31 -21.17 3.98
CA ALA A 177 -6.14 -20.77 4.77
C ALA A 177 -5.10 -21.90 4.93
N ASP A 178 -5.49 -23.17 4.79
CA ASP A 178 -4.61 -24.32 4.93
C ASP A 178 -3.69 -24.50 3.71
N TYR A 179 -3.98 -23.80 2.61
CA TYR A 179 -3.19 -23.78 1.37
C TYR A 179 -2.17 -22.64 1.32
N PHE A 180 -1.99 -21.95 2.43
CA PHE A 180 -0.91 -20.99 2.64
C PHE A 180 -0.11 -21.44 3.86
N SER A 181 1.20 -21.61 3.69
CA SER A 181 2.11 -21.93 4.80
C SER A 181 2.00 -20.90 5.93
N ASP A 182 2.35 -21.30 7.15
CA ASP A 182 2.36 -20.39 8.30
C ASP A 182 3.34 -19.23 8.09
N GLU A 183 4.46 -19.46 7.42
CA GLU A 183 5.43 -18.44 7.04
C GLU A 183 4.83 -17.39 6.13
N VAL A 184 4.07 -17.79 5.10
CA VAL A 184 3.35 -16.86 4.21
C VAL A 184 2.37 -16.01 5.00
N LYS A 185 1.49 -16.64 5.81
CA LYS A 185 0.49 -15.92 6.59
C LYS A 185 1.15 -14.94 7.56
N LYS A 186 2.25 -15.37 8.22
CA LYS A 186 3.00 -14.52 9.13
C LYS A 186 3.61 -13.32 8.42
N GLU A 187 4.22 -13.51 7.25
CA GLU A 187 4.81 -12.42 6.47
C GLU A 187 3.74 -11.37 6.11
N LEU A 188 2.66 -11.79 5.43
CA LEU A 188 1.61 -10.90 4.95
C LEU A 188 0.87 -10.15 6.06
N ILE A 189 0.68 -10.79 7.23
CA ILE A 189 0.08 -10.15 8.41
C ILE A 189 1.05 -9.16 9.07
N SER A 190 2.36 -9.43 9.01
CA SER A 190 3.39 -8.59 9.64
C SER A 190 3.78 -7.37 8.81
N ALA A 191 3.53 -7.38 7.51
CA ALA A 191 3.72 -6.23 6.64
C ALA A 191 2.78 -5.08 7.04
N ASP A 192 3.22 -3.85 6.82
CA ASP A 192 2.42 -2.67 7.13
C ASP A 192 1.27 -2.47 6.14
N PHE A 193 1.39 -3.08 4.96
CA PHE A 193 0.37 -3.11 3.93
C PHE A 193 0.60 -4.28 2.99
N THR A 194 -0.45 -5.04 2.68
CA THR A 194 -0.40 -6.12 1.69
C THR A 194 -1.43 -5.91 0.58
N MET A 195 -1.00 -6.07 -0.67
CA MET A 195 -1.85 -6.01 -1.85
C MET A 195 -1.75 -7.26 -2.72
N ALA A 196 -2.89 -7.74 -3.23
CA ALA A 196 -2.97 -8.88 -4.15
C ALA A 196 -3.65 -8.53 -5.47
N ASN A 197 -3.49 -9.37 -6.50
CA ASN A 197 -4.37 -9.33 -7.68
C ASN A 197 -5.60 -10.24 -7.48
N ASN A 198 -6.80 -9.66 -7.54
CA ASN A 198 -8.06 -10.40 -7.47
C ASN A 198 -8.50 -10.79 -8.89
N GLU A 199 -8.07 -11.95 -9.38
CA GLU A 199 -8.21 -12.34 -10.79
C GLU A 199 -9.47 -13.17 -11.08
N PHE A 200 -10.61 -12.69 -10.63
CA PHE A 200 -11.92 -13.32 -10.81
C PHE A 200 -13.05 -12.35 -10.45
N ALA A 201 -14.30 -12.73 -10.71
CA ALA A 201 -15.47 -11.98 -10.28
C ALA A 201 -16.12 -12.58 -9.01
N TYR A 202 -16.51 -11.76 -8.04
CA TYR A 202 -17.43 -12.20 -6.98
C TYR A 202 -18.87 -12.02 -7.46
N THR A 203 -19.53 -13.11 -7.86
CA THR A 203 -20.93 -13.02 -8.29
C THR A 203 -21.62 -14.39 -8.34
N THR A 204 -22.90 -14.39 -7.97
CA THR A 204 -23.86 -15.47 -8.27
C THR A 204 -24.80 -15.11 -9.42
N ARG A 205 -24.59 -13.94 -10.03
CA ARG A 205 -25.37 -13.35 -11.12
C ARG A 205 -24.51 -13.17 -12.37
N GLY A 206 -25.05 -12.46 -13.35
CA GLY A 206 -24.37 -12.22 -14.62
C GLY A 206 -24.37 -13.43 -15.56
N GLN A 207 -23.88 -13.22 -16.78
CA GLN A 207 -23.76 -14.28 -17.78
C GLN A 207 -22.28 -14.49 -18.10
N ARG A 208 -21.86 -15.76 -18.10
CA ARG A 208 -20.51 -16.13 -18.54
C ARG A 208 -20.27 -15.55 -19.93
N GLN A 209 -19.16 -14.86 -20.12
CA GLN A 209 -18.78 -14.30 -21.42
C GLN A 209 -18.65 -15.41 -22.48
N VAL A 210 -19.42 -15.29 -23.56
CA VAL A 210 -19.44 -16.25 -24.65
C VAL A 210 -18.15 -16.13 -25.45
N GLY A 211 -17.49 -17.26 -25.74
CA GLY A 211 -16.24 -17.30 -26.51
C GLY A 211 -14.97 -17.02 -25.69
N LYS A 212 -15.09 -16.65 -24.40
CA LYS A 212 -13.94 -16.55 -23.51
C LYS A 212 -13.52 -17.93 -22.99
N ALA A 213 -12.22 -18.24 -23.10
CA ALA A 213 -11.66 -19.53 -22.75
C ALA A 213 -11.84 -19.84 -21.26
N TYR A 214 -11.37 -18.94 -20.40
CA TYR A 214 -11.47 -19.04 -18.96
C TYR A 214 -12.39 -17.97 -18.40
N CYS A 215 -13.28 -18.39 -17.50
CA CYS A 215 -14.14 -17.48 -16.74
C CYS A 215 -14.16 -17.93 -15.28
N PHE A 216 -13.79 -17.04 -14.37
CA PHE A 216 -13.67 -17.32 -12.95
C PHE A 216 -14.70 -16.57 -12.12
N ARG A 217 -15.36 -17.27 -11.19
CA ARG A 217 -16.21 -16.63 -10.17
C ARG A 217 -16.12 -17.28 -8.80
N ALA A 218 -16.20 -16.45 -7.77
CA ALA A 218 -16.39 -16.88 -6.40
C ALA A 218 -17.72 -16.37 -5.83
N ASP A 219 -18.17 -16.96 -4.72
CA ASP A 219 -19.32 -16.48 -3.98
C ASP A 219 -18.97 -15.13 -3.31
N PRO A 220 -19.78 -14.06 -3.45
CA PRO A 220 -19.56 -12.79 -2.76
C PRO A 220 -19.29 -12.88 -1.26
N LYS A 221 -19.81 -13.91 -0.57
CA LYS A 221 -19.54 -14.12 0.86
C LYS A 221 -18.06 -14.41 1.16
N ASP A 222 -17.31 -14.92 0.19
CA ASP A 222 -15.92 -15.36 0.37
C ASP A 222 -14.93 -14.19 0.28
N ALA A 223 -15.37 -12.98 -0.11
CA ALA A 223 -14.51 -11.79 -0.17
C ALA A 223 -13.81 -11.47 1.16
N GLY A 224 -14.44 -11.84 2.30
CA GLY A 224 -13.85 -11.68 3.63
C GLY A 224 -12.60 -12.53 3.88
N PHE A 225 -12.37 -13.59 3.10
CA PHE A 225 -11.21 -14.47 3.22
C PHE A 225 -9.88 -13.73 2.99
N LEU A 226 -9.87 -12.73 2.10
CA LEU A 226 -8.67 -11.93 1.80
C LEU A 226 -8.06 -11.32 3.08
N ARG A 227 -8.91 -10.81 3.99
CA ARG A 227 -8.44 -10.28 5.28
C ARG A 227 -7.79 -11.33 6.17
N THR A 228 -8.27 -12.57 6.12
CA THR A 228 -7.70 -13.65 6.93
C THR A 228 -6.29 -14.03 6.50
N LEU A 229 -5.92 -13.72 5.24
CA LEU A 229 -4.55 -13.84 4.73
C LEU A 229 -3.68 -12.61 5.01
N GLY A 230 -4.23 -11.55 5.60
CA GLY A 230 -3.53 -10.29 5.80
C GLY A 230 -3.57 -9.35 4.59
N ILE A 231 -4.41 -9.59 3.59
CA ILE A 231 -4.53 -8.71 2.41
C ILE A 231 -5.38 -7.48 2.77
N ASP A 232 -4.78 -6.29 2.61
CA ASP A 232 -5.39 -5.01 2.91
C ASP A 232 -6.10 -4.37 1.71
N MET A 233 -5.64 -4.67 0.49
CA MET A 233 -6.21 -4.12 -0.74
C MET A 233 -6.04 -5.09 -1.89
N VAL A 234 -6.90 -5.00 -2.90
CA VAL A 234 -6.73 -5.75 -4.16
C VAL A 234 -6.68 -4.86 -5.39
N SER A 235 -5.97 -5.32 -6.42
CA SER A 235 -6.21 -4.84 -7.78
C SER A 235 -7.39 -5.58 -8.38
N VAL A 236 -8.27 -4.82 -9.05
CA VAL A 236 -9.31 -5.36 -9.94
C VAL A 236 -9.06 -4.98 -11.39
N ALA A 237 -7.95 -4.31 -11.68
CA ALA A 237 -7.51 -4.05 -13.05
C ALA A 237 -6.88 -5.30 -13.65
N ASN A 238 -7.71 -6.22 -14.12
CA ASN A 238 -7.29 -7.42 -14.85
C ASN A 238 -8.34 -7.83 -15.87
N ASN A 239 -8.06 -8.88 -16.64
CA ASN A 239 -8.98 -9.42 -17.64
C ASN A 239 -10.08 -10.30 -17.06
N HIS A 240 -10.01 -10.77 -15.82
CA HIS A 240 -10.97 -11.75 -15.29
C HIS A 240 -12.11 -11.15 -14.46
N VAL A 241 -12.00 -9.88 -14.05
CA VAL A 241 -13.05 -9.21 -13.27
C VAL A 241 -14.38 -9.02 -14.03
N PHE A 242 -14.38 -9.16 -15.36
CA PHE A 242 -15.57 -9.04 -16.24
C PHE A 242 -16.09 -10.38 -16.79
N ASP A 243 -15.63 -11.50 -16.27
CA ASP A 243 -15.95 -12.85 -16.78
C ASP A 243 -17.45 -13.18 -16.80
N TYR A 244 -18.23 -12.48 -15.96
CA TYR A 244 -19.68 -12.59 -15.86
C TYR A 244 -20.40 -11.30 -16.29
N GLY A 245 -19.73 -10.48 -17.09
CA GLY A 245 -20.23 -9.21 -17.62
C GLY A 245 -20.27 -8.09 -16.60
N GLU A 246 -20.90 -6.97 -17.00
CA GLU A 246 -20.99 -5.77 -16.18
C GLU A 246 -21.65 -6.03 -14.81
N GLN A 247 -22.67 -6.89 -14.75
CA GLN A 247 -23.30 -7.25 -13.48
C GLN A 247 -22.32 -7.97 -12.56
N GLY A 248 -21.53 -8.93 -13.06
CA GLY A 248 -20.54 -9.64 -12.26
C GLY A 248 -19.41 -8.72 -11.77
N PHE A 249 -19.01 -7.75 -12.60
CA PHE A 249 -18.05 -6.74 -12.21
C PHE A 249 -18.59 -5.83 -11.10
N LEU A 250 -19.82 -5.32 -11.23
CA LEU A 250 -20.42 -4.48 -10.18
C LEU A 250 -20.63 -5.25 -8.87
N ASP A 251 -21.06 -6.52 -8.96
CA ASP A 251 -21.15 -7.42 -7.81
C ASP A 251 -19.80 -7.60 -7.11
N THR A 252 -18.72 -7.65 -7.88
CA THR A 252 -17.35 -7.72 -7.37
C THR A 252 -17.00 -6.48 -6.55
N LEU A 253 -17.29 -5.29 -7.07
CA LEU A 253 -17.05 -4.04 -6.34
C LEU A 253 -17.90 -3.95 -5.07
N ASP A 254 -19.16 -4.38 -5.13
CA ASP A 254 -20.07 -4.41 -3.97
C ASP A 254 -19.60 -5.42 -2.90
N ALA A 255 -19.15 -6.61 -3.31
CA ALA A 255 -18.65 -7.65 -2.41
C ALA A 255 -17.39 -7.21 -1.67
N LEU A 256 -16.42 -6.62 -2.39
CA LEU A 256 -15.20 -6.08 -1.81
C LEU A 256 -15.51 -4.93 -0.84
N HIS A 257 -16.39 -4.01 -1.22
CA HIS A 257 -16.83 -2.92 -0.35
C HIS A 257 -17.53 -3.44 0.91
N ALA A 258 -18.45 -4.41 0.79
CA ALA A 258 -19.14 -5.02 1.93
C ALA A 258 -18.19 -5.79 2.86
N ALA A 259 -17.13 -6.40 2.31
CA ALA A 259 -16.07 -7.05 3.07
C ALA A 259 -15.08 -6.05 3.70
N GLY A 260 -15.18 -4.76 3.38
CA GLY A 260 -14.23 -3.74 3.83
C GLY A 260 -12.84 -3.92 3.23
N ILE A 261 -12.76 -4.44 1.99
CA ILE A 261 -11.52 -4.56 1.21
C ILE A 261 -11.50 -3.45 0.15
N PRO A 262 -10.67 -2.42 0.33
CA PRO A 262 -10.37 -1.45 -0.72
C PRO A 262 -9.88 -2.11 -2.00
N TYR A 263 -10.14 -1.45 -3.13
CA TYR A 263 -9.65 -1.90 -4.44
C TYR A 263 -9.13 -0.76 -5.30
N SER A 264 -8.25 -1.08 -6.26
CA SER A 264 -7.67 -0.14 -7.23
C SER A 264 -7.85 -0.63 -8.67
N GLY A 265 -7.92 0.31 -9.62
CA GLY A 265 -7.86 0.03 -11.05
C GLY A 265 -9.18 -0.36 -11.71
N GLY A 266 -10.30 -0.31 -10.99
CA GLY A 266 -11.64 -0.51 -11.53
C GLY A 266 -12.68 0.26 -10.71
N GLY A 267 -13.80 0.57 -11.35
CA GLY A 267 -14.85 1.37 -10.71
C GLY A 267 -16.12 1.47 -11.54
N ARG A 268 -17.15 2.08 -10.95
CA ARG A 268 -18.46 2.34 -11.57
C ARG A 268 -18.41 3.40 -12.66
N ASN A 269 -17.30 4.14 -12.74
CA ASN A 269 -16.97 5.10 -13.76
C ASN A 269 -15.45 5.32 -13.83
N LEU A 270 -15.01 6.12 -14.80
CA LEU A 270 -13.60 6.44 -15.01
C LEU A 270 -12.94 7.11 -13.79
N THR A 271 -13.66 7.99 -13.08
CA THR A 271 -13.12 8.69 -11.90
C THR A 271 -12.77 7.69 -10.79
N GLU A 272 -13.65 6.73 -10.52
CA GLU A 272 -13.41 5.68 -9.54
C GLU A 272 -12.33 4.69 -10.01
N ALA A 273 -12.40 4.25 -11.28
CA ALA A 273 -11.43 3.31 -11.83
C ALA A 273 -10.01 3.87 -11.89
N SER A 274 -9.88 5.18 -12.10
CA SER A 274 -8.60 5.90 -12.11
C SER A 274 -8.25 6.57 -10.78
N ALA A 275 -8.96 6.23 -9.69
CA ALA A 275 -8.66 6.80 -8.38
C ALA A 275 -7.28 6.34 -7.90
N VAL A 276 -6.51 7.29 -7.37
CA VAL A 276 -5.27 6.98 -6.66
C VAL A 276 -5.66 6.50 -5.27
N ARG A 277 -5.17 5.33 -4.85
CA ARG A 277 -5.34 4.85 -3.48
C ARG A 277 -4.15 5.28 -2.65
N TYR A 278 -4.40 5.76 -1.45
CA TYR A 278 -3.35 6.22 -0.55
C TYR A 278 -3.31 5.37 0.70
N VAL A 279 -2.10 5.01 1.11
CA VAL A 279 -1.80 4.36 2.38
C VAL A 279 -0.92 5.31 3.18
N VAL A 280 -1.25 5.54 4.44
CA VAL A 280 -0.36 6.22 5.38
C VAL A 280 0.11 5.21 6.41
N THR A 281 1.43 5.04 6.48
CA THR A 281 2.12 4.19 7.45
C THR A 281 3.52 4.73 7.69
N GLY A 282 4.07 4.52 8.89
CA GLY A 282 5.40 4.98 9.28
C GLY A 282 5.62 6.48 9.07
N GLY A 283 4.55 7.28 9.15
CA GLY A 283 4.57 8.73 8.90
C GLY A 283 4.79 9.14 7.43
N ARG A 284 4.70 8.21 6.49
CA ARG A 284 4.79 8.46 5.04
C ARG A 284 3.45 8.16 4.37
N LYS A 285 3.18 8.89 3.30
CA LYS A 285 2.02 8.68 2.43
C LYS A 285 2.47 8.02 1.14
N ILE A 286 1.99 6.81 0.89
CA ILE A 286 2.26 6.01 -0.30
C ILE A 286 1.03 6.02 -1.19
N ALA A 287 1.22 6.28 -2.48
CA ALA A 287 0.18 6.21 -3.49
C ALA A 287 0.29 4.93 -4.30
N ILE A 288 -0.85 4.31 -4.61
CA ILE A 288 -0.96 3.14 -5.47
C ILE A 288 -1.95 3.44 -6.58
N VAL A 289 -1.53 3.19 -7.82
CA VAL A 289 -2.39 3.32 -9.00
C VAL A 289 -2.31 2.00 -9.78
N SER A 290 -3.46 1.44 -10.14
CA SER A 290 -3.53 0.17 -10.87
C SER A 290 -4.10 0.35 -12.28
N ALA A 291 -3.56 -0.39 -13.25
CA ALA A 291 -4.09 -0.45 -14.60
C ALA A 291 -3.84 -1.83 -15.23
N THR A 292 -4.59 -2.16 -16.28
CA THR A 292 -4.36 -3.37 -17.08
C THR A 292 -4.15 -3.04 -18.55
N GLU A 293 -3.26 -3.79 -19.19
CA GLU A 293 -3.02 -3.70 -20.64
C GLU A 293 -3.73 -4.83 -21.42
N ILE A 294 -4.23 -5.84 -20.72
CA ILE A 294 -4.69 -7.12 -21.27
C ILE A 294 -6.05 -7.02 -21.95
N GLU A 295 -6.32 -7.97 -22.84
CA GLU A 295 -7.41 -7.97 -23.81
C GLU A 295 -7.29 -6.83 -24.84
N ARG A 296 -6.09 -6.76 -25.45
CA ARG A 296 -5.70 -5.81 -26.50
C ARG A 296 -6.61 -5.86 -27.73
N PHE A 297 -7.24 -7.00 -27.99
CA PHE A 297 -8.06 -7.25 -29.20
C PHE A 297 -9.51 -7.66 -28.90
N TYR A 298 -9.72 -8.59 -27.95
CA TYR A 298 -11.04 -9.22 -27.73
C TYR A 298 -11.98 -8.41 -26.83
N HIS A 299 -11.44 -7.52 -25.99
CA HIS A 299 -12.18 -6.55 -25.16
C HIS A 299 -13.40 -7.12 -24.39
N PHE A 300 -13.31 -8.32 -23.78
CA PHE A 300 -14.38 -8.84 -22.92
C PHE A 300 -14.56 -7.95 -21.67
N THR A 301 -13.46 -7.47 -21.13
CA THR A 301 -13.32 -6.54 -20.01
C THR A 301 -13.42 -5.12 -20.51
N GLN A 302 -14.48 -4.45 -20.09
CA GLN A 302 -14.75 -3.08 -20.52
C GLN A 302 -13.79 -2.11 -19.84
N LYS A 303 -13.29 -1.17 -20.64
CA LYS A 303 -12.54 -0.02 -20.13
C LYS A 303 -13.51 0.98 -19.51
N ALA A 304 -13.15 1.56 -18.36
CA ALA A 304 -14.00 2.53 -17.69
C ALA A 304 -14.24 3.77 -18.55
N GLN A 305 -15.48 4.25 -18.61
CA GLN A 305 -15.85 5.49 -19.29
C GLN A 305 -16.39 6.50 -18.27
N LYS A 306 -16.61 7.75 -18.70
CA LYS A 306 -17.03 8.84 -17.82
C LYS A 306 -18.18 8.46 -16.88
N GLU A 307 -19.18 7.74 -17.39
CA GLU A 307 -20.37 7.32 -16.63
C GLU A 307 -20.66 5.82 -16.81
N LYS A 308 -19.65 5.00 -17.18
CA LYS A 308 -19.83 3.56 -17.34
C LYS A 308 -18.76 2.78 -16.57
N PRO A 309 -19.14 1.65 -15.95
CA PRO A 309 -18.21 0.83 -15.19
C PRO A 309 -17.14 0.23 -16.09
N GLY A 310 -16.00 -0.07 -15.49
CA GLY A 310 -14.91 -0.75 -16.16
C GLY A 310 -13.61 -0.68 -15.38
N VAL A 311 -12.57 -1.22 -16.00
CA VAL A 311 -11.19 -1.13 -15.50
C VAL A 311 -10.44 0.02 -16.14
N LEU A 312 -9.44 0.55 -15.45
CA LEU A 312 -8.49 1.47 -16.06
C LEU A 312 -7.55 0.70 -16.97
N LYS A 313 -7.58 1.04 -18.27
CA LYS A 313 -6.69 0.47 -19.28
C LYS A 313 -5.44 1.33 -19.46
N THR A 314 -4.27 0.73 -19.65
CA THR A 314 -3.02 1.48 -19.95
C THR A 314 -3.13 2.27 -21.26
N GLN A 315 -3.95 1.79 -22.20
CA GLN A 315 -4.29 2.49 -23.45
C GLN A 315 -5.10 3.79 -23.22
N GLN A 316 -5.65 4.01 -22.01
CA GLN A 316 -6.18 5.33 -21.60
C GLN A 316 -5.04 6.21 -21.09
N GLU A 317 -4.01 6.35 -21.93
CA GLU A 317 -2.68 6.84 -21.57
C GLU A 317 -2.70 8.20 -20.87
N GLU A 318 -3.48 9.14 -21.38
CA GLU A 318 -3.60 10.49 -20.79
C GLU A 318 -4.18 10.46 -19.38
N VAL A 319 -5.16 9.58 -19.14
CA VAL A 319 -5.73 9.40 -17.80
C VAL A 319 -4.67 8.76 -16.91
N TRP A 320 -4.09 7.64 -17.34
CA TRP A 320 -3.08 6.92 -16.58
C TRP A 320 -1.89 7.81 -16.17
N LYS A 321 -1.30 8.52 -17.13
CA LYS A 321 -0.19 9.46 -16.90
C LYS A 321 -0.58 10.60 -15.96
N LYS A 322 -1.79 11.15 -16.12
CA LYS A 322 -2.29 12.22 -15.25
C LYS A 322 -2.39 11.74 -13.80
N GLU A 323 -2.87 10.51 -13.60
CA GLU A 323 -3.07 9.94 -12.28
C GLU A 323 -1.76 9.61 -11.58
N LEU A 324 -0.77 9.06 -12.28
CA LEU A 324 0.59 8.88 -11.74
C LEU A 324 1.26 10.21 -11.38
N LYS A 325 1.12 11.25 -12.22
CA LYS A 325 1.63 12.60 -11.90
C LYS A 325 0.90 13.21 -10.71
N ARG A 326 -0.41 12.98 -10.60
CA ARG A 326 -1.22 13.42 -9.45
C ARG A 326 -0.76 12.71 -8.18
N ALA A 327 -0.51 11.40 -8.24
CA ALA A 327 0.05 10.62 -7.15
C ALA A 327 1.39 11.23 -6.72
N LYS A 328 2.35 11.42 -7.64
CA LYS A 328 3.68 11.96 -7.31
C LYS A 328 3.67 13.35 -6.67
N LYS A 329 2.67 14.18 -7.00
CA LYS A 329 2.50 15.49 -6.37
C LYS A 329 1.97 15.42 -4.94
N ASN A 330 1.24 14.36 -4.59
CA ASN A 330 0.43 14.28 -3.38
C ASN A 330 0.82 13.13 -2.43
N SER A 331 1.95 12.47 -2.66
CA SER A 331 2.47 11.37 -1.84
C SER A 331 3.99 11.39 -1.83
N ASP A 332 4.57 10.77 -0.81
CA ASP A 332 6.02 10.57 -0.69
C ASP A 332 6.52 9.56 -1.73
N TYR A 333 5.75 8.49 -1.93
CA TYR A 333 6.06 7.40 -2.85
C TYR A 333 4.89 7.07 -3.77
N VAL A 334 5.18 6.59 -4.97
CA VAL A 334 4.19 6.12 -5.94
C VAL A 334 4.53 4.71 -6.40
N ILE A 335 3.63 3.77 -6.17
CA ILE A 335 3.71 2.39 -6.67
C ILE A 335 2.72 2.24 -7.82
N ALA A 336 3.22 1.93 -9.01
CA ALA A 336 2.38 1.55 -10.14
C ALA A 336 2.18 0.04 -10.14
N TYR A 337 0.93 -0.43 -10.09
CA TYR A 337 0.59 -1.84 -10.20
C TYR A 337 -0.01 -2.12 -11.59
N VAL A 338 0.58 -3.03 -12.37
CA VAL A 338 0.17 -3.20 -13.77
C VAL A 338 -0.02 -4.66 -14.16
N HIS A 339 -1.21 -4.97 -14.68
CA HIS A 339 -1.55 -6.31 -15.14
C HIS A 339 -1.34 -6.38 -16.68
N TRP A 340 -0.28 -7.05 -17.13
CA TRP A 340 0.30 -6.90 -18.49
C TRP A 340 1.09 -8.12 -19.00
N GLY A 341 1.60 -8.05 -20.22
CA GLY A 341 2.47 -9.10 -20.77
C GLY A 341 1.70 -10.27 -21.38
N THR A 342 2.41 -11.33 -21.74
CA THR A 342 1.84 -12.50 -22.43
C THR A 342 1.75 -13.69 -21.48
N GLU A 343 0.57 -14.31 -21.38
CA GLU A 343 0.32 -15.52 -20.58
C GLU A 343 1.34 -16.63 -20.89
N GLY A 344 1.82 -17.29 -19.83
CA GLY A 344 2.78 -18.39 -19.91
C GLY A 344 4.23 -17.99 -20.18
N LYS A 345 4.54 -16.70 -20.37
CA LYS A 345 5.90 -16.27 -20.72
C LYS A 345 6.76 -15.94 -19.51
N ILE A 346 7.93 -16.58 -19.42
CA ILE A 346 8.94 -16.31 -18.37
C ILE A 346 9.69 -15.00 -18.61
N HIS A 347 9.88 -14.63 -19.88
CA HIS A 347 10.56 -13.40 -20.25
C HIS A 347 9.55 -12.32 -20.60
N TYR A 348 9.75 -11.13 -20.04
CA TYR A 348 8.91 -9.97 -20.30
C TYR A 348 9.18 -9.38 -21.70
N GLY A 349 8.15 -8.79 -22.30
CA GLY A 349 8.18 -8.24 -23.65
C GLY A 349 8.48 -6.74 -23.73
N GLN A 350 8.70 -6.25 -24.95
CA GLN A 350 8.92 -4.82 -25.22
C GLN A 350 7.73 -3.96 -24.79
N ASP A 351 6.50 -4.46 -25.02
CA ASP A 351 5.25 -3.87 -24.54
C ASP A 351 5.27 -3.57 -23.04
N GLN A 352 5.73 -4.50 -22.22
CA GLN A 352 5.86 -4.30 -20.78
C GLN A 352 6.91 -3.23 -20.47
N THR A 353 8.07 -3.25 -21.14
CA THR A 353 9.15 -2.27 -20.92
C THR A 353 8.75 -0.84 -21.27
N GLU A 354 7.94 -0.65 -22.31
CA GLU A 354 7.45 0.66 -22.73
C GLU A 354 6.46 1.24 -21.71
N ILE A 355 5.58 0.41 -21.16
CA ILE A 355 4.64 0.83 -20.11
C ILE A 355 5.39 1.11 -18.81
N ALA A 356 6.39 0.29 -18.46
CA ALA A 356 7.22 0.52 -17.29
C ALA A 356 7.98 1.86 -17.38
N ASP A 357 8.61 2.16 -18.51
CA ASP A 357 9.28 3.45 -18.74
C ASP A 357 8.30 4.63 -18.68
N LEU A 358 7.08 4.49 -19.19
CA LEU A 358 6.03 5.48 -19.04
C LEU A 358 5.70 5.73 -17.55
N CYS A 359 5.52 4.66 -16.76
CA CYS A 359 5.21 4.76 -15.34
C CYS A 359 6.33 5.51 -14.59
N VAL A 360 7.59 5.14 -14.83
CA VAL A 360 8.77 5.78 -14.23
C VAL A 360 8.86 7.26 -14.64
N LYS A 361 8.68 7.58 -15.93
CA LYS A 361 8.67 8.97 -16.41
C LYS A 361 7.52 9.80 -15.82
N ALA A 362 6.40 9.17 -15.46
CA ALA A 362 5.26 9.84 -14.83
C ALA A 362 5.43 10.03 -13.32
N GLY A 363 6.45 9.42 -12.70
CA GLY A 363 6.82 9.63 -11.30
C GLY A 363 6.62 8.41 -10.39
N ALA A 364 6.46 7.20 -10.94
CA ALA A 364 6.50 5.97 -10.14
C ALA A 364 7.88 5.79 -9.49
N ASP A 365 7.89 5.43 -8.21
CA ASP A 365 9.08 5.09 -7.42
C ASP A 365 9.30 3.56 -7.35
N ALA A 366 8.28 2.76 -7.71
CA ALA A 366 8.39 1.35 -8.04
C ALA A 366 7.27 0.92 -9.01
N VAL A 367 7.50 -0.13 -9.78
CA VAL A 367 6.49 -0.75 -10.64
C VAL A 367 6.41 -2.25 -10.36
N ILE A 368 5.20 -2.72 -10.06
CA ILE A 368 4.90 -4.12 -9.77
C ILE A 368 3.94 -4.66 -10.83
N GLY A 369 4.34 -5.74 -11.49
CA GLY A 369 3.56 -6.39 -12.54
C GLY A 369 2.97 -7.74 -12.13
N GLY A 370 1.96 -8.18 -12.88
CA GLY A 370 1.36 -9.53 -12.83
C GLY A 370 0.66 -9.83 -14.15
N HIS A 371 -0.11 -10.93 -14.24
CA HIS A 371 -0.81 -11.50 -15.42
C HIS A 371 -0.16 -12.69 -16.13
N PRO A 372 1.17 -12.73 -16.43
CA PRO A 372 1.73 -13.81 -17.24
C PRO A 372 1.59 -15.21 -16.63
N HIS A 373 1.06 -15.34 -15.41
CA HIS A 373 0.99 -16.57 -14.63
C HIS A 373 2.35 -17.23 -14.37
N ARG A 374 3.43 -16.50 -14.65
CA ARG A 374 4.84 -16.86 -14.45
C ARG A 374 5.53 -15.72 -13.73
N LEU A 375 6.42 -16.06 -12.79
CA LEU A 375 7.36 -15.11 -12.19
C LEU A 375 8.32 -14.62 -13.29
N GLN A 376 8.37 -13.31 -13.51
CA GLN A 376 9.26 -12.67 -14.48
C GLN A 376 10.36 -11.86 -13.77
N GLY A 377 11.39 -11.49 -14.53
CA GLY A 377 12.55 -10.79 -14.00
C GLY A 377 12.30 -9.36 -13.54
N VAL A 378 13.37 -8.79 -12.98
CA VAL A 378 13.44 -7.41 -12.50
C VAL A 378 14.39 -6.61 -13.39
N GLU A 379 14.11 -5.33 -13.55
CA GLU A 379 15.10 -4.36 -14.03
C GLU A 379 15.00 -3.04 -13.28
N PHE A 380 15.97 -2.15 -13.52
CA PHE A 380 15.91 -0.77 -13.02
C PHE A 380 15.85 0.22 -14.19
N ILE A 381 14.77 0.99 -14.25
CA ILE A 381 14.63 2.10 -15.20
C ILE A 381 14.90 3.39 -14.42
N LYS A 382 16.01 4.09 -14.72
CA LYS A 382 16.41 5.32 -14.01
C LYS A 382 16.48 5.15 -12.48
N ASN A 383 17.01 4.00 -12.03
CA ASN A 383 17.08 3.58 -10.63
C ASN A 383 15.72 3.25 -9.96
N VAL A 384 14.62 3.22 -10.70
CA VAL A 384 13.33 2.74 -10.20
C VAL A 384 13.22 1.24 -10.45
N PRO A 385 12.98 0.40 -9.42
CA PRO A 385 12.79 -1.03 -9.59
C PRO A 385 11.47 -1.33 -10.32
N VAL A 386 11.55 -2.25 -11.29
CA VAL A 386 10.42 -2.79 -12.03
C VAL A 386 10.43 -4.31 -11.89
N ALA A 387 9.48 -4.86 -11.13
CA ALA A 387 9.23 -6.30 -11.07
C ALA A 387 8.17 -6.64 -12.12
N TYR A 388 8.53 -7.32 -13.20
CA TYR A 388 7.63 -7.48 -14.35
C TYR A 388 6.45 -8.42 -14.12
N SER A 389 6.60 -9.43 -13.26
CA SER A 389 5.50 -10.28 -12.84
C SER A 389 5.84 -10.94 -11.53
N VAL A 390 4.97 -10.83 -10.53
CA VAL A 390 5.09 -11.56 -9.26
C VAL A 390 4.58 -13.01 -9.34
N GLY A 391 4.00 -13.41 -10.49
CA GLY A 391 3.55 -14.78 -10.77
C GLY A 391 2.24 -15.17 -10.11
N ASN A 392 1.87 -16.45 -10.21
CA ASN A 392 0.69 -16.98 -9.54
C ASN A 392 0.92 -17.06 -8.04
N PHE A 393 0.12 -16.37 -7.24
CA PHE A 393 0.21 -16.51 -5.79
C PHE A 393 -0.65 -17.66 -5.29
N TRP A 394 -1.86 -17.85 -5.83
CA TRP A 394 -2.67 -19.03 -5.60
C TRP A 394 -3.67 -19.23 -6.74
N PHE A 395 -3.23 -19.94 -7.79
CA PHE A 395 -3.97 -19.99 -9.06
C PHE A 395 -3.86 -21.31 -9.82
N SER A 396 -2.80 -22.11 -9.68
CA SER A 396 -2.57 -23.22 -10.62
C SER A 396 -2.06 -24.51 -9.99
N THR A 397 -2.11 -25.61 -10.77
CA THR A 397 -1.67 -26.94 -10.32
C THR A 397 -0.18 -27.21 -10.51
N GLY A 398 0.49 -26.50 -11.41
CA GLY A 398 1.92 -26.67 -11.68
C GLY A 398 2.80 -26.19 -10.55
N LYS A 399 3.98 -26.79 -10.44
CA LYS A 399 5.00 -26.38 -9.48
C LYS A 399 5.78 -25.19 -10.02
N LEU A 400 5.46 -23.99 -9.52
CA LEU A 400 5.94 -22.72 -10.06
C LEU A 400 6.59 -21.86 -8.98
N TYR A 401 7.67 -21.17 -9.35
CA TYR A 401 8.14 -20.07 -8.52
C TYR A 401 7.14 -18.92 -8.55
N THR A 402 6.95 -18.32 -7.39
CA THR A 402 6.19 -17.10 -7.15
C THR A 402 6.96 -16.26 -6.13
N THR A 403 6.43 -15.11 -5.74
CA THR A 403 7.14 -14.24 -4.79
C THR A 403 6.16 -13.43 -3.97
N ILE A 404 6.62 -12.99 -2.82
CA ILE A 404 6.10 -11.76 -2.21
C ILE A 404 7.09 -10.66 -2.62
N ALA A 405 6.66 -9.72 -3.46
CA ALA A 405 7.47 -8.55 -3.80
C ALA A 405 7.30 -7.52 -2.69
N GLN A 406 8.33 -7.35 -1.88
CA GLN A 406 8.31 -6.47 -0.73
C GLN A 406 9.06 -5.18 -1.04
N ILE A 407 8.35 -4.06 -0.95
CA ILE A 407 8.95 -2.73 -0.97
C ILE A 407 9.30 -2.36 0.47
N GLN A 408 10.58 -2.08 0.72
CA GLN A 408 11.05 -1.54 1.98
C GLN A 408 11.45 -0.09 1.84
N ILE A 409 11.01 0.74 2.78
CA ILE A 409 11.36 2.17 2.86
C ILE A 409 11.96 2.41 4.23
N ASP A 410 13.26 2.72 4.26
CA ASP A 410 13.98 3.02 5.50
C ASP A 410 13.76 4.45 5.98
N ASP A 411 14.29 4.77 7.17
CA ASP A 411 14.20 6.08 7.82
C ASP A 411 14.84 7.22 7.00
N SER A 412 15.81 6.91 6.14
CA SER A 412 16.41 7.84 5.19
C SER A 412 15.52 8.13 3.97
N GLY A 413 14.41 7.39 3.85
CA GLY A 413 13.49 7.44 2.74
C GLY A 413 13.94 6.63 1.52
N SER A 414 14.95 5.76 1.66
CA SER A 414 15.42 4.91 0.57
C SER A 414 14.44 3.77 0.32
N LEU A 415 13.89 3.72 -0.89
CA LEU A 415 13.02 2.63 -1.34
C LEU A 415 13.86 1.51 -1.97
N LYS A 416 13.67 0.28 -1.50
CA LYS A 416 14.31 -0.94 -2.04
C LYS A 416 13.26 -2.00 -2.34
N LEU A 417 13.48 -2.75 -3.42
CA LEU A 417 12.71 -3.94 -3.75
C LEU A 417 13.43 -5.18 -3.23
N ARG A 418 12.69 -6.01 -2.50
CA ARG A 418 13.07 -7.36 -2.08
C ARG A 418 12.10 -8.37 -2.68
N MET A 419 12.61 -9.47 -3.21
CA MET A 419 11.77 -10.58 -3.69
C MET A 419 11.91 -11.75 -2.70
N ILE A 420 10.88 -11.97 -1.88
CA ILE A 420 10.84 -13.07 -0.92
C ILE A 420 10.53 -14.36 -1.68
N PRO A 421 11.39 -15.40 -1.54
CA PRO A 421 11.34 -16.56 -2.40
C PRO A 421 10.15 -17.44 -2.04
N CYS A 422 9.19 -17.57 -2.95
CA CYS A 422 8.01 -18.40 -2.75
C CYS A 422 7.89 -19.48 -3.83
N ILE A 423 7.15 -20.53 -3.50
CA ILE A 423 6.78 -21.59 -4.43
C ILE A 423 5.30 -21.92 -4.27
N GLN A 424 4.62 -22.06 -5.40
CA GLN A 424 3.35 -22.74 -5.47
C GLN A 424 3.63 -24.19 -5.87
N ASP A 425 3.30 -25.13 -5.00
CA ASP A 425 3.45 -26.58 -5.23
C ASP A 425 2.27 -27.30 -4.59
N SER A 426 1.69 -28.28 -5.29
CA SER A 426 0.60 -29.09 -4.76
C SER A 426 -0.57 -28.22 -4.26
N LEU A 427 -0.92 -27.19 -5.03
CA LEU A 427 -1.95 -26.18 -4.74
C LEU A 427 -1.71 -25.35 -3.47
N THR A 428 -0.52 -25.42 -2.89
CA THR A 428 -0.15 -24.70 -1.67
C THR A 428 0.93 -23.68 -1.98
N THR A 429 0.82 -22.49 -1.39
CA THR A 429 1.83 -21.44 -1.51
C THR A 429 2.65 -21.34 -0.24
N SER A 430 3.97 -21.42 -0.40
CA SER A 430 4.92 -21.43 0.72
C SER A 430 6.13 -20.55 0.45
N ILE A 431 6.70 -19.98 1.52
CA ILE A 431 8.03 -19.34 1.47
C ILE A 431 9.08 -20.45 1.48
N LEU A 432 10.06 -20.37 0.58
CA LEU A 432 11.19 -21.29 0.55
C LEU A 432 12.11 -21.04 1.75
N THR A 433 12.33 -22.07 2.57
CA THR A 433 13.18 -22.00 3.77
C THR A 433 14.51 -22.75 3.59
N GLU A 434 14.57 -23.70 2.65
CA GLU A 434 15.77 -24.48 2.39
C GLU A 434 16.79 -23.68 1.57
N LYS A 435 18.02 -23.54 2.09
CA LYS A 435 19.09 -22.74 1.45
C LYS A 435 19.35 -23.11 -0.01
N LYS A 436 19.26 -24.41 -0.34
CA LYS A 436 19.45 -24.88 -1.72
C LYS A 436 18.32 -24.40 -2.65
N GLN A 437 17.09 -24.40 -2.18
CA GLN A 437 15.92 -23.93 -2.95
C GLN A 437 15.94 -22.40 -3.09
N ILE A 438 16.25 -21.68 -2.01
CA ILE A 438 16.42 -20.21 -2.04
C ILE A 438 17.50 -19.81 -3.06
N LYS A 439 18.65 -20.50 -3.05
CA LYS A 439 19.71 -20.28 -4.04
C LYS A 439 19.24 -20.53 -5.47
N ALA A 440 18.49 -21.62 -5.70
CA ALA A 440 17.95 -21.94 -7.02
C ALA A 440 16.93 -20.89 -7.50
N PHE A 441 16.11 -20.37 -6.59
CA PHE A 441 15.17 -19.27 -6.86
C PHE A 441 15.90 -18.00 -7.28
N TYR A 442 16.94 -17.56 -6.56
CA TYR A 442 17.67 -16.35 -6.93
C TYR A 442 18.55 -16.53 -8.18
N HIS A 443 19.05 -17.74 -8.46
CA HIS A 443 19.65 -18.06 -9.76
C HIS A 443 18.63 -17.89 -10.90
N TYR A 444 17.42 -18.43 -10.72
CA TYR A 444 16.31 -18.26 -11.67
C TYR A 444 15.99 -16.79 -11.90
N LEU A 445 15.75 -16.02 -10.84
CA LEU A 445 15.46 -14.59 -10.95
C LEU A 445 16.61 -13.83 -11.62
N ALA A 446 17.85 -14.09 -11.24
CA ALA A 446 19.00 -13.43 -11.86
C ALA A 446 19.10 -13.72 -13.36
N ASP A 447 18.84 -14.95 -13.79
CA ASP A 447 18.86 -15.34 -15.21
C ASP A 447 17.82 -14.63 -16.07
N ILE A 448 16.64 -14.38 -15.51
CA ILE A 448 15.51 -13.78 -16.24
C ILE A 448 15.41 -12.27 -16.04
N SER A 449 16.28 -11.69 -15.20
CA SER A 449 16.36 -10.25 -14.92
C SER A 449 17.41 -9.56 -15.79
N ASN A 450 17.33 -8.24 -15.90
CA ASN A 450 18.21 -7.46 -16.75
C ASN A 450 18.98 -6.38 -15.97
N HIS A 451 20.31 -6.45 -16.04
CA HIS A 451 21.23 -5.50 -15.40
C HIS A 451 20.96 -5.28 -13.90
N VAL A 452 20.78 -6.38 -13.15
CA VAL A 452 20.58 -6.35 -11.69
C VAL A 452 21.63 -7.15 -10.93
N GLY A 453 21.89 -6.71 -9.71
CA GLY A 453 22.52 -7.49 -8.65
C GLY A 453 21.53 -7.80 -7.53
N ILE A 454 21.65 -8.98 -6.92
CA ILE A 454 20.80 -9.45 -5.81
C ILE A 454 21.72 -9.82 -4.65
N ASP A 455 21.44 -9.36 -3.43
CA ASP A 455 22.15 -9.78 -2.23
C ASP A 455 21.60 -11.09 -1.64
N GLU A 456 22.17 -11.54 -0.52
CA GLU A 456 21.76 -12.80 0.14
C GLU A 456 20.36 -12.73 0.75
N ASP A 457 19.89 -11.53 1.07
CA ASP A 457 18.57 -11.29 1.66
C ASP A 457 17.48 -11.09 0.60
N GLY A 458 17.85 -11.05 -0.67
CA GLY A 458 16.94 -10.93 -1.81
C GLY A 458 16.63 -9.51 -2.24
N PHE A 459 17.39 -8.52 -1.79
CA PHE A 459 17.25 -7.14 -2.26
C PHE A 459 17.91 -6.96 -3.62
N PHE A 460 17.23 -6.19 -4.47
CA PHE A 460 17.66 -5.88 -5.82
C PHE A 460 18.35 -4.54 -5.88
N TYR A 461 19.39 -4.47 -6.72
CA TYR A 461 20.17 -3.27 -6.97
C TYR A 461 20.44 -3.10 -8.47
N PRO A 462 20.51 -1.86 -8.99
CA PRO A 462 21.03 -1.61 -10.31
C PRO A 462 22.46 -2.18 -10.40
N TYR A 463 22.73 -3.02 -11.40
CA TYR A 463 24.04 -3.60 -11.56
C TYR A 463 25.05 -2.52 -11.92
N LYS A 464 25.97 -2.22 -11.01
CA LYS A 464 27.14 -1.37 -11.28
C LYS A 464 28.33 -2.27 -11.58
N ASN A 465 29.07 -1.97 -12.64
CA ASN A 465 30.34 -2.66 -12.92
C ASN A 465 31.23 -2.55 -11.68
N VAL A 466 31.54 -3.68 -11.07
CA VAL A 466 32.38 -3.73 -9.88
C VAL A 466 33.78 -3.27 -10.29
N GLU A 467 34.22 -2.11 -9.79
CA GLU A 467 35.52 -1.50 -10.14
C GLU A 467 36.72 -2.33 -9.64
N LYS A 468 36.51 -3.26 -8.70
CA LYS A 468 37.55 -4.15 -8.17
C LYS A 468 37.30 -5.62 -8.57
N PRO A 469 38.23 -6.27 -9.28
CA PRO A 469 38.17 -7.70 -9.52
C PRO A 469 38.13 -8.48 -8.19
N GLY A 470 37.10 -9.30 -7.97
CA GLY A 470 37.06 -10.30 -6.90
C GLY A 470 36.14 -10.02 -5.70
N VAL A 471 35.49 -8.85 -5.59
CA VAL A 471 34.50 -8.57 -4.52
C VAL A 471 33.23 -7.98 -5.13
N SER A 472 32.34 -8.84 -5.63
CA SER A 472 30.99 -8.41 -5.99
C SER A 472 30.19 -8.17 -4.70
N PRO A 473 29.53 -7.01 -4.53
CA PRO A 473 28.61 -6.81 -3.41
C PRO A 473 27.33 -7.66 -3.55
N TYR A 474 27.13 -8.29 -4.71
CA TYR A 474 25.96 -9.10 -5.02
C TYR A 474 26.28 -10.59 -4.92
N ALA A 475 25.39 -11.34 -4.28
CA ALA A 475 25.42 -12.79 -4.23
C ALA A 475 25.01 -13.40 -5.58
N TYR A 476 24.09 -12.75 -6.28
CA TYR A 476 23.59 -13.16 -7.60
C TYR A 476 23.57 -11.97 -8.55
N THR A 477 23.83 -12.22 -9.84
CA THR A 477 23.90 -11.16 -10.85
C THR A 477 23.30 -11.64 -12.16
N SER A 478 22.52 -10.79 -12.82
CA SER A 478 22.08 -11.04 -14.20
C SER A 478 23.25 -11.22 -15.17
N GLY A 479 23.01 -11.88 -16.30
CA GLY A 479 24.02 -12.09 -17.35
C GLY A 479 25.03 -13.23 -17.08
N ARG A 480 24.97 -13.87 -15.92
CA ARG A 480 25.71 -15.11 -15.61
C ARG A 480 24.76 -16.30 -15.72
N ARG A 481 24.51 -16.79 -16.93
CA ARG A 481 23.56 -17.89 -17.19
C ARG A 481 23.73 -19.07 -16.20
N TYR A 482 22.81 -19.25 -15.26
CA TYR A 482 22.81 -20.31 -14.24
C TYR A 482 22.01 -21.54 -14.65
N GLY A 483 20.96 -21.38 -15.47
CA GLY A 483 20.08 -22.45 -15.90
C GLY A 483 19.44 -22.26 -17.28
N GLN A 484 18.51 -23.16 -17.59
CA GLN A 484 17.59 -23.08 -18.73
C GLN A 484 16.17 -23.26 -18.21
N TYR A 485 15.25 -22.43 -18.68
CA TYR A 485 13.86 -22.43 -18.26
C TYR A 485 12.98 -22.37 -19.50
N PHE A 486 11.81 -23.01 -19.44
CA PHE A 486 10.91 -23.14 -20.58
C PHE A 486 9.52 -22.67 -20.18
N ASP A 487 8.87 -21.96 -21.10
CA ASP A 487 7.55 -21.35 -20.89
C ASP A 487 6.46 -22.41 -20.61
N ASP A 488 6.57 -23.57 -21.26
CA ASP A 488 5.55 -24.63 -21.35
C ASP A 488 5.74 -25.77 -20.34
N VAL A 489 6.66 -25.62 -19.37
CA VAL A 489 6.87 -26.60 -18.30
C VAL A 489 6.96 -25.98 -16.91
N ASP A 490 6.64 -26.77 -15.89
CA ASP A 490 6.84 -26.45 -14.49
C ASP A 490 8.29 -26.72 -14.02
N LEU A 491 8.58 -26.49 -12.74
CA LEU A 491 9.92 -26.69 -12.17
C LEU A 491 10.39 -28.16 -12.15
N ASP A 492 9.47 -29.12 -12.32
CA ASP A 492 9.77 -30.55 -12.43
C ASP A 492 9.79 -31.02 -13.90
N LEU A 493 9.79 -30.08 -14.87
CA LEU A 493 9.78 -30.32 -16.32
C LEU A 493 8.51 -31.03 -16.83
N LYS A 494 7.38 -30.89 -16.12
CA LYS A 494 6.08 -31.38 -16.59
C LYS A 494 5.39 -30.32 -17.44
N SER A 495 4.72 -30.75 -18.49
CA SER A 495 3.95 -29.86 -19.38
C SER A 495 2.89 -29.10 -18.61
N ILE A 496 2.74 -27.81 -18.89
CA ILE A 496 1.71 -26.94 -18.33
C ILE A 496 1.01 -26.13 -19.42
N ASP A 497 -0.21 -25.69 -19.12
CA ASP A 497 -0.91 -24.69 -19.93
C ASP A 497 -0.42 -23.26 -19.65
N ILE A 498 -1.01 -22.29 -20.36
CA ILE A 498 -0.64 -20.87 -20.30
C ILE A 498 -0.91 -20.20 -18.94
N VAL A 499 -1.74 -20.81 -18.09
CA VAL A 499 -2.02 -20.31 -16.73
C VAL A 499 -1.28 -21.11 -15.65
N GLY A 500 -0.49 -22.10 -16.05
CA GLY A 500 0.38 -22.87 -15.16
C GLY A 500 -0.19 -24.20 -14.68
N ASN A 501 -1.29 -24.69 -15.25
CA ASN A 501 -1.84 -26.00 -14.87
C ASN A 501 -1.15 -27.14 -15.59
N LEU A 502 -0.84 -28.22 -14.88
CA LEU A 502 -0.36 -29.49 -15.43
C LEU A 502 -1.33 -30.05 -16.49
N GLN A 503 -0.77 -30.51 -17.61
CA GLN A 503 -1.50 -31.14 -18.73
C GLN A 503 -1.46 -32.67 -18.72
#